data_AF-A0A6P7R6M5-F1
#
_entry.id   AF-A0A6P7R6M5-F1
#
_cell.length_a   1.000
_cell.length_b   1.000
_cell.length_c   1.000
_cell.angle_alpha   90.00
_cell.angle_beta   90.00
_cell.angle_gamma   90.00
#
_symmetry.space_group_name_H-M   'P 1'
#
loop_
_entity.id
_entity.type
_entity.pdbx_description
1 polymer ?
#
loop_
_entity_poly.entity_id
_entity_poly.type
_entity_poly.pdbx_seq_one_letter_code
_entity_poly.pdbx_strand_id
1 'polypeptide(L)'
;MGQQHGTRNGLTHRELPRGVGLLLAMALMNVALYLCLDHLFISPGRSTADSRRCPPGYFRIGRMRNCSHWLSCEELRTEVRQLKRVGEGAVKRVFLSEWKEHKVALSRLTRLEMKEDFLHGLQMLKSLQSEHVVTLVGYCEEDGTILTEYHPLGSLSSLEETLNLSKYQDVNTWQHRLQLAMEYVSIINYLHHSPLGTRVMCDSNDLPKTLSQYLLTSNFSIVANDLDALPLVDHDSGVLIKCGHRELHGDFVAPEQLWPYGEDTPFQDDLMPSYNEKVDIWKIPDVSSFLLGHVEGSDMVRFHLFDIHKACKSQIPAERPTAQNVLDAYQRVFHSLRDTVMSQTKEML
;
A
#
# COMPACT_ATOMS: atom_id res chain seq x y z
N MET A 1 -14.33 90.36 54.20
CA MET A 1 -13.22 90.21 55.15
C MET A 1 -12.91 88.72 55.25
N GLY A 2 -11.88 88.25 54.53
CA GLY A 2 -11.28 86.89 54.63
C GLY A 2 -12.20 85.70 54.34
N GLN A 3 -11.75 84.50 53.95
CA GLN A 3 -10.50 83.98 53.42
C GLN A 3 -10.80 82.50 53.06
N GLN A 4 -10.00 81.90 52.16
CA GLN A 4 -9.77 80.46 51.96
C GLN A 4 -10.83 79.64 51.20
N HIS A 5 -10.53 79.15 49.99
CA HIS A 5 -9.63 78.04 49.59
C HIS A 5 -10.28 76.66 49.63
N GLY A 6 -10.31 76.01 48.46
CA GLY A 6 -10.79 74.64 48.28
C GLY A 6 -10.79 74.24 46.80
N THR A 7 -9.61 74.16 46.19
CA THR A 7 -9.36 73.68 44.82
C THR A 7 -9.15 72.15 44.80
N ARG A 8 -9.39 71.54 43.62
CA ARG A 8 -8.96 70.21 43.09
C ARG A 8 -10.00 69.07 43.16
N ASN A 9 -10.24 68.26 42.12
CA ASN A 9 -9.52 68.01 40.86
C ASN A 9 -10.52 67.67 39.73
N GLY A 10 -10.29 68.24 38.55
CA GLY A 10 -10.90 67.75 37.31
C GLY A 10 -10.13 66.56 36.75
N LEU A 11 -10.86 65.55 36.28
CA LEU A 11 -10.38 64.54 35.34
C LEU A 11 -10.65 65.07 33.93
N THR A 12 -9.62 65.60 33.27
CA THR A 12 -9.69 65.93 31.84
C THR A 12 -9.55 64.65 31.03
N HIS A 13 -10.65 64.26 30.38
CA HIS A 13 -10.65 63.17 29.40
C HIS A 13 -9.79 63.59 28.21
N ARG A 14 -8.68 62.88 27.97
CA ARG A 14 -7.78 63.14 26.84
C ARG A 14 -8.45 62.59 25.59
N GLU A 15 -8.98 63.46 24.74
CA GLU A 15 -9.56 63.05 23.46
C GLU A 15 -8.47 62.45 22.56
N LEU A 16 -8.69 61.20 22.12
CA LEU A 16 -7.78 60.47 21.27
C LEU A 16 -7.91 60.99 19.82
N PRO A 17 -6.81 61.32 19.12
CA PRO A 17 -6.86 61.85 17.76
C PRO A 17 -7.60 60.88 16.83
N ARG A 18 -8.51 61.40 15.98
CA ARG A 18 -9.37 60.61 15.08
C ARG A 18 -8.61 59.58 14.22
N GLY A 19 -7.36 59.86 13.85
CA GLY A 19 -6.51 58.93 13.10
C GLY A 19 -6.06 57.68 13.89
N VAL A 20 -5.90 57.81 15.21
CA VAL A 20 -5.53 56.69 16.08
C VAL A 20 -6.70 55.73 16.25
N GLY A 21 -7.93 56.25 16.32
CA GLY A 21 -9.15 55.42 16.34
C GLY A 21 -9.33 54.59 15.07
N LEU A 22 -9.00 55.14 13.91
CA LEU A 22 -9.05 54.43 12.62
C LEU A 22 -8.00 53.31 12.52
N LEU A 23 -6.78 53.55 13.02
CA LEU A 23 -5.72 52.53 13.06
C LEU A 23 -6.07 51.39 14.03
N LEU A 24 -6.64 51.72 15.19
CA LEU A 24 -7.14 50.73 16.14
C LEU A 24 -8.29 49.89 15.56
N ALA A 25 -9.22 50.52 14.85
CA ALA A 25 -10.30 49.81 14.18
C ALA A 25 -9.78 48.85 13.10
N MET A 26 -8.81 49.29 12.27
CA MET A 26 -8.19 48.40 11.28
C MET A 26 -7.41 47.24 11.92
N ALA A 27 -6.68 47.50 13.00
CA ALA A 27 -5.97 46.46 13.74
C ALA A 27 -6.93 45.42 14.33
N LEU A 28 -8.05 45.88 14.92
CA LEU A 28 -9.08 44.99 15.47
C LEU A 28 -9.79 44.18 14.38
N MET A 29 -10.06 44.78 13.21
CA MET A 29 -10.63 44.06 12.08
C MET A 29 -9.66 43.01 11.52
N ASN A 30 -8.35 43.30 11.47
CA ASN A 30 -7.34 42.32 11.08
C ASN A 30 -7.21 41.19 12.10
N VAL A 31 -7.23 41.50 13.41
CA VAL A 31 -7.22 40.47 14.47
C VAL A 31 -8.48 39.60 14.40
N ALA A 32 -9.65 40.21 14.18
CA ALA A 32 -10.90 39.47 13.99
C ALA A 32 -10.87 38.60 12.73
N LEU A 33 -10.26 39.09 11.64
CA LEU A 33 -10.06 38.30 10.42
C LEU A 33 -9.09 37.14 10.68
N TYR A 34 -7.98 37.38 11.38
CA TYR A 34 -7.03 36.34 11.79
C TYR A 34 -7.70 35.29 12.67
N LEU A 35 -8.47 35.68 13.68
CA LEU A 35 -9.21 34.75 14.55
C LEU A 35 -10.30 34.01 13.78
N CYS A 36 -10.99 34.66 12.83
CA CYS A 36 -11.99 34.01 12.00
C CYS A 36 -11.34 33.00 11.04
N LEU A 37 -10.19 33.34 10.45
CA LEU A 37 -9.38 32.42 9.65
C LEU A 37 -8.85 31.27 10.53
N ASP A 38 -8.37 31.54 11.74
CA ASP A 38 -7.86 30.53 12.66
C ASP A 38 -8.98 29.57 13.13
N HIS A 39 -10.19 30.07 13.34
CA HIS A 39 -11.37 29.25 13.65
C HIS A 39 -11.91 28.47 12.42
N LEU A 40 -11.72 28.98 11.20
CA LEU A 40 -12.05 28.28 9.96
C LEU A 40 -10.98 27.23 9.57
N PHE A 41 -9.71 27.45 9.93
CA PHE A 41 -8.59 26.55 9.61
C PHE A 41 -8.22 25.58 10.74
N ILE A 42 -8.60 25.87 11.99
CA ILE A 42 -8.41 25.00 13.16
C ILE A 42 -9.77 24.70 13.78
N SER A 43 -10.63 24.02 13.03
CA SER A 43 -11.47 23.01 13.68
C SER A 43 -10.53 21.87 14.09
N PRO A 44 -10.60 21.34 15.33
CA PRO A 44 -10.04 20.04 15.59
C PRO A 44 -10.79 19.11 14.64
N GLY A 45 -10.07 18.58 13.65
CA GLY A 45 -10.61 17.59 12.75
C GLY A 45 -11.13 16.44 13.59
N ARG A 46 -12.45 16.45 13.86
CA ARG A 46 -13.21 15.23 14.02
C ARG A 46 -12.91 14.49 12.72
N SER A 47 -12.07 13.47 12.81
CA SER A 47 -11.68 12.61 11.71
C SER A 47 -12.94 12.26 10.94
N THR A 48 -13.13 12.91 9.79
CA THR A 48 -14.13 12.49 8.83
C THR A 48 -13.72 11.08 8.45
N ALA A 49 -14.55 10.10 8.79
CA ALA A 49 -14.45 8.77 8.21
C ALA A 49 -14.24 8.95 6.71
N ASP A 50 -13.12 8.40 6.21
CA ASP A 50 -12.61 8.61 4.87
C ASP A 50 -13.70 8.38 3.82
N SER A 51 -14.28 9.46 3.30
CA SER A 51 -15.40 9.46 2.35
C SER A 51 -15.06 8.80 1.00
N ARG A 52 -13.84 8.25 0.86
CA ARG A 52 -13.35 7.52 -0.31
C ARG A 52 -13.48 6.00 -0.19
N ARG A 53 -13.57 5.44 1.04
CA ARG A 53 -13.59 3.98 1.26
C ARG A 53 -15.02 3.47 1.34
N CYS A 54 -15.29 2.34 0.69
CA CYS A 54 -16.58 1.67 0.81
C CYS A 54 -16.69 0.91 2.14
N PRO A 55 -17.89 0.79 2.71
CA PRO A 55 -18.10 -0.06 3.88
C PRO A 55 -17.81 -1.55 3.56
N PRO A 56 -17.52 -2.39 4.56
CA PRO A 56 -17.31 -3.83 4.35
C PRO A 56 -18.48 -4.48 3.59
N GLY A 57 -18.17 -5.32 2.60
CA GLY A 57 -19.19 -5.93 1.72
C GLY A 57 -19.60 -5.09 0.51
N TYR A 58 -19.02 -3.90 0.34
CA TYR A 58 -19.32 -2.99 -0.76
C TYR A 58 -18.07 -2.63 -1.56
N PHE A 59 -18.27 -2.23 -2.81
CA PHE A 59 -17.20 -1.85 -3.73
C PHE A 59 -17.57 -0.60 -4.54
N ARG A 60 -16.53 0.03 -5.09
CA ARG A 60 -16.64 1.15 -6.03
C ARG A 60 -15.46 1.09 -6.98
N ILE A 61 -15.74 0.94 -8.28
CA ILE A 61 -14.72 0.85 -9.33
C ILE A 61 -14.98 1.90 -10.42
N GLY A 62 -13.95 2.22 -11.20
CA GLY A 62 -14.06 3.14 -12.34
C GLY A 62 -14.68 4.50 -11.98
N ARG A 63 -15.81 4.84 -12.62
CA ARG A 63 -16.51 6.14 -12.45
C ARG A 63 -17.74 6.07 -11.54
N MET A 64 -17.90 4.98 -10.79
CA MET A 64 -19.01 4.83 -9.84
C MET A 64 -18.96 5.93 -8.77
N ARG A 65 -20.09 6.61 -8.56
CA ARG A 65 -20.24 7.65 -7.53
C ARG A 65 -20.54 7.07 -6.14
N ASN A 66 -21.34 6.00 -6.11
CA ASN A 66 -21.79 5.34 -4.89
C ASN A 66 -21.17 3.95 -4.81
N CYS A 67 -20.98 3.46 -3.59
CA CYS A 67 -20.61 2.06 -3.35
C CYS A 67 -21.81 1.15 -3.63
N SER A 68 -21.57 0.00 -4.26
CA SER A 68 -22.55 -1.07 -4.48
C SER A 68 -22.17 -2.28 -3.65
N HIS A 69 -23.16 -3.07 -3.22
CA HIS A 69 -22.87 -4.33 -2.52
C HIS A 69 -22.17 -5.31 -3.46
N TRP A 70 -21.32 -6.19 -2.94
CA TRP A 70 -20.72 -7.26 -3.73
C TRP A 70 -21.78 -8.09 -4.46
N LEU A 71 -21.51 -8.37 -5.73
CA LEU A 71 -22.40 -9.12 -6.59
C LEU A 71 -22.51 -10.58 -6.15
N SER A 72 -23.73 -11.09 -6.18
CA SER A 72 -24.11 -12.46 -5.83
C SER A 72 -23.92 -13.45 -7.00
N CYS A 73 -24.11 -14.74 -6.74
CA CYS A 73 -24.10 -15.78 -7.77
C CYS A 73 -25.05 -15.49 -8.94
N GLU A 74 -26.27 -15.00 -8.67
CA GLU A 74 -27.26 -14.72 -9.73
C GLU A 74 -26.79 -13.60 -10.65
N GLU A 75 -26.26 -12.51 -10.09
CA GLU A 75 -25.72 -11.38 -10.84
C GLU A 75 -24.45 -11.78 -11.63
N LEU A 76 -23.57 -12.59 -11.04
CA LEU A 76 -22.40 -13.13 -11.73
C LEU A 76 -22.79 -14.00 -12.93
N ARG A 77 -23.86 -14.80 -12.82
CA ARG A 77 -24.34 -15.69 -13.88
C ARG A 77 -25.06 -14.96 -15.01
N THR A 78 -25.76 -13.87 -14.70
CA THR A 78 -26.67 -13.20 -15.63
C THR A 78 -26.14 -11.87 -16.19
N GLU A 79 -25.31 -11.14 -15.44
CA GLU A 79 -24.85 -9.80 -15.82
C GLU A 79 -23.38 -9.73 -16.25
N VAL A 80 -22.57 -10.76 -15.96
CA VAL A 80 -21.13 -10.77 -16.29
C VAL A 80 -20.88 -11.48 -17.61
N ARG A 81 -20.42 -10.71 -18.61
CA ARG A 81 -20.04 -11.25 -19.91
C ARG A 81 -18.54 -11.53 -19.95
N GLN A 82 -18.18 -12.81 -19.97
CA GLN A 82 -16.79 -13.25 -20.17
C GLN A 82 -16.30 -12.87 -21.57
N LEU A 83 -15.10 -12.29 -21.68
CA LEU A 83 -14.47 -11.93 -22.95
C LEU A 83 -13.32 -12.90 -23.28
N LYS A 84 -12.10 -12.56 -22.87
CA LYS A 84 -10.87 -13.31 -23.22
C LYS A 84 -10.11 -13.75 -21.96
N ARG A 85 -9.43 -14.88 -22.06
CA ARG A 85 -8.49 -15.32 -21.01
C ARG A 85 -7.30 -14.37 -20.98
N VAL A 86 -6.91 -13.92 -19.79
CA VAL A 86 -5.79 -12.98 -19.57
C VAL A 86 -4.73 -13.54 -18.63
N GLY A 87 -5.04 -14.59 -17.88
CA GLY A 87 -4.08 -15.25 -17.01
C GLY A 87 -4.54 -16.66 -16.63
N GLU A 88 -3.58 -17.48 -16.22
CA GLU A 88 -3.82 -18.81 -15.69
C GLU A 88 -2.71 -19.16 -14.70
N GLY A 89 -3.10 -19.57 -13.51
CA GLY A 89 -2.21 -20.09 -12.47
C GLY A 89 -2.67 -21.48 -12.02
N ALA A 90 -2.02 -22.01 -10.97
CA ALA A 90 -2.38 -23.34 -10.44
C ALA A 90 -3.83 -23.40 -9.94
N VAL A 91 -4.29 -22.36 -9.22
CA VAL A 91 -5.61 -22.31 -8.58
C VAL A 91 -6.69 -21.66 -9.46
N LYS A 92 -6.33 -20.64 -10.25
CA LYS A 92 -7.30 -19.74 -10.93
C LYS A 92 -7.00 -19.59 -12.42
N ARG A 93 -8.04 -19.65 -13.25
CA ARG A 93 -8.07 -19.12 -14.62
C ARG A 93 -8.75 -17.75 -14.62
N VAL A 94 -8.08 -16.75 -15.17
CA VAL A 94 -8.53 -15.35 -15.13
C VAL A 94 -8.98 -14.90 -16.51
N PHE A 95 -10.18 -14.35 -16.60
CA PHE A 95 -10.78 -13.83 -17.81
C PHE A 95 -11.09 -12.34 -17.67
N LEU A 96 -10.60 -11.55 -18.61
CA LEU A 96 -11.17 -10.22 -18.84
C LEU A 96 -12.66 -10.40 -19.17
N SER A 97 -13.49 -9.67 -18.46
CA SER A 97 -14.94 -9.73 -18.55
C SER A 97 -15.52 -8.32 -18.49
N GLU A 98 -16.82 -8.21 -18.75
CA GLU A 98 -17.58 -6.98 -18.65
C GLU A 98 -18.76 -7.17 -17.71
N TRP A 99 -18.95 -6.20 -16.82
CA TRP A 99 -20.16 -6.06 -16.02
C TRP A 99 -20.67 -4.63 -16.20
N LYS A 100 -21.82 -4.49 -16.84
CA LYS A 100 -22.34 -3.19 -17.32
C LYS A 100 -21.27 -2.49 -18.19
N GLU A 101 -20.90 -1.26 -17.87
CA GLU A 101 -19.84 -0.49 -18.56
C GLU A 101 -18.41 -0.73 -18.02
N HIS A 102 -18.26 -1.59 -17.00
CA HIS A 102 -16.98 -1.79 -16.31
C HIS A 102 -16.23 -3.01 -16.84
N LYS A 103 -14.92 -2.86 -17.01
CA LYS A 103 -14.02 -4.00 -17.19
C LYS A 103 -13.73 -4.64 -15.83
N VAL A 104 -13.91 -5.95 -15.76
CA VAL A 104 -13.75 -6.75 -14.54
C VAL A 104 -12.95 -8.01 -14.84
N ALA A 105 -12.27 -8.55 -13.83
CA ALA A 105 -11.52 -9.79 -13.93
C ALA A 105 -12.33 -10.91 -13.27
N LEU A 106 -12.73 -11.90 -14.07
CA LEU A 106 -13.42 -13.10 -13.60
C LEU A 106 -12.39 -14.22 -13.39
N SER A 107 -12.11 -14.53 -12.14
CA SER A 107 -11.26 -15.65 -11.73
C SER A 107 -12.12 -16.88 -11.47
N ARG A 108 -11.82 -18.00 -12.13
CA ARG A 108 -12.51 -19.28 -11.96
C ARG A 108 -11.55 -20.33 -11.45
N LEU A 109 -12.01 -21.15 -10.49
CA LEU A 109 -11.30 -22.32 -10.01
C LEU A 109 -10.87 -23.22 -11.18
N THR A 110 -9.60 -23.63 -11.18
CA THR A 110 -9.03 -24.50 -12.22
C THR A 110 -9.45 -25.95 -12.05
N ARG A 111 -9.33 -26.47 -10.84
CA ARG A 111 -9.56 -27.87 -10.45
C ARG A 111 -10.18 -27.92 -9.06
N LEU A 112 -11.07 -28.88 -8.82
CA LEU A 112 -11.74 -29.05 -7.52
C LEU A 112 -10.76 -29.38 -6.38
N GLU A 113 -9.62 -29.99 -6.70
CA GLU A 113 -8.54 -30.28 -5.74
C GLU A 113 -7.95 -29.01 -5.12
N MET A 114 -7.97 -27.88 -5.83
CA MET A 114 -7.46 -26.59 -5.36
C MET A 114 -8.55 -25.74 -4.68
N LYS A 115 -9.70 -26.34 -4.33
CA LYS A 115 -10.85 -25.60 -3.78
C LYS A 115 -10.54 -24.97 -2.43
N GLU A 116 -9.73 -25.62 -1.60
CA GLU A 116 -9.34 -25.09 -0.29
C GLU A 116 -8.51 -23.81 -0.43
N ASP A 117 -7.45 -23.83 -1.26
CA ASP A 117 -6.62 -22.66 -1.55
C ASP A 117 -7.46 -21.51 -2.13
N PHE A 118 -8.40 -21.83 -3.02
CA PHE A 118 -9.30 -20.85 -3.62
C PHE A 118 -10.23 -20.19 -2.60
N LEU A 119 -10.84 -20.97 -1.70
CA LEU A 119 -11.73 -20.45 -0.67
C LEU A 119 -10.95 -19.66 0.39
N HIS A 120 -9.74 -20.09 0.72
CA HIS A 120 -8.83 -19.32 1.56
C HIS A 120 -8.53 -17.95 0.94
N GLY A 121 -8.10 -17.92 -0.32
CA GLY A 121 -7.82 -16.68 -1.05
C GLY A 121 -9.04 -15.76 -1.13
N LEU A 122 -10.24 -16.30 -1.36
CA LEU A 122 -11.48 -15.52 -1.32
C LEU A 122 -11.75 -14.93 0.07
N GLN A 123 -11.56 -15.71 1.14
CA GLN A 123 -11.76 -15.23 2.50
C GLN A 123 -10.75 -14.14 2.88
N MET A 124 -9.49 -14.28 2.44
CA MET A 124 -8.48 -13.24 2.59
C MET A 124 -8.89 -11.99 1.83
N LEU A 125 -9.31 -12.13 0.57
CA LEU A 125 -9.71 -11.01 -0.26
C LEU A 125 -10.90 -10.23 0.32
N LYS A 126 -11.89 -10.92 0.89
CA LYS A 126 -13.05 -10.31 1.59
C LYS A 126 -12.62 -9.51 2.82
N SER A 127 -11.69 -10.05 3.60
CA SER A 127 -11.30 -9.50 4.91
C SER A 127 -10.22 -8.42 4.83
N LEU A 128 -9.43 -8.43 3.75
CA LEU A 128 -8.27 -7.57 3.54
C LEU A 128 -8.53 -6.42 2.55
N GLN A 129 -9.80 -6.17 2.18
CA GLN A 129 -10.15 -5.04 1.33
C GLN A 129 -9.61 -3.73 1.90
N SER A 130 -8.74 -3.08 1.12
CA SER A 130 -8.02 -1.87 1.49
C SER A 130 -7.42 -1.26 0.21
N GLU A 131 -6.66 -0.17 0.34
CA GLU A 131 -5.90 0.39 -0.79
C GLU A 131 -4.75 -0.53 -1.27
N HIS A 132 -4.39 -1.55 -0.48
CA HIS A 132 -3.27 -2.45 -0.74
C HIS A 132 -3.68 -3.74 -1.47
N VAL A 133 -4.98 -3.98 -1.65
CA VAL A 133 -5.54 -5.23 -2.18
C VAL A 133 -6.52 -4.91 -3.30
N VAL A 134 -6.54 -5.74 -4.35
CA VAL A 134 -7.43 -5.56 -5.49
C VAL A 134 -8.90 -5.49 -5.04
N THR A 135 -9.65 -4.56 -5.64
CA THR A 135 -11.06 -4.35 -5.30
C THR A 135 -11.89 -5.59 -5.65
N LEU A 136 -12.51 -6.20 -4.64
CA LEU A 136 -13.49 -7.28 -4.80
C LEU A 136 -14.82 -6.71 -5.26
N VAL A 137 -15.35 -7.22 -6.37
CA VAL A 137 -16.61 -6.79 -6.98
C VAL A 137 -17.74 -7.76 -6.66
N GLY A 138 -17.45 -9.06 -6.60
CA GLY A 138 -18.43 -10.10 -6.32
C GLY A 138 -17.81 -11.48 -6.30
N TYR A 139 -18.58 -12.48 -5.88
CA TYR A 139 -18.10 -13.86 -5.85
C TYR A 139 -19.27 -14.85 -5.82
N CYS A 140 -18.99 -16.09 -6.21
CA CYS A 140 -19.88 -17.22 -6.06
C CYS A 140 -19.08 -18.46 -5.70
N GLU A 141 -19.17 -18.88 -4.44
CA GLU A 141 -18.45 -20.05 -3.90
C GLU A 141 -18.94 -21.37 -4.52
N GLU A 142 -20.24 -21.47 -4.82
CA GLU A 142 -20.85 -22.63 -5.50
C GLU A 142 -20.20 -22.86 -6.87
N ASP A 143 -20.03 -21.78 -7.64
CA ASP A 143 -19.47 -21.83 -9.00
C ASP A 143 -17.94 -21.78 -9.02
N GLY A 144 -17.30 -21.58 -7.87
CA GLY A 144 -15.85 -21.33 -7.78
C GLY A 144 -15.43 -20.11 -8.60
N THR A 145 -16.16 -18.99 -8.47
CA THR A 145 -15.85 -17.75 -9.20
C THR A 145 -15.67 -16.54 -8.28
N ILE A 146 -14.70 -15.69 -8.61
CA ILE A 146 -14.42 -14.41 -7.95
C ILE A 146 -14.36 -13.34 -9.04
N LEU A 147 -14.99 -12.20 -8.79
CA LEU A 147 -15.00 -11.05 -9.69
C LEU A 147 -14.27 -9.88 -9.01
N THR A 148 -13.23 -9.36 -9.65
CA THR A 148 -12.45 -8.22 -9.16
C THR A 148 -12.37 -7.09 -10.19
N GLU A 149 -11.91 -5.92 -9.76
CA GLU A 149 -11.58 -4.84 -10.69
C GLU A 149 -10.50 -5.28 -11.69
N TYR A 150 -10.70 -4.97 -12.98
CA TYR A 150 -9.70 -5.27 -13.99
C TYR A 150 -8.66 -4.15 -14.09
N HIS A 151 -7.39 -4.50 -13.89
CA HIS A 151 -6.27 -3.59 -14.11
C HIS A 151 -5.58 -3.89 -15.46
N PRO A 152 -5.66 -2.99 -16.45
CA PRO A 152 -5.22 -3.27 -17.82
C PRO A 152 -3.71 -3.34 -17.99
N LEU A 153 -2.92 -2.79 -17.05
CA LEU A 153 -1.46 -2.91 -17.07
C LEU A 153 -0.98 -4.28 -16.53
N GLY A 154 -1.90 -5.07 -15.97
CA GLY A 154 -1.67 -6.47 -15.63
C GLY A 154 -0.73 -6.66 -14.44
N SER A 155 0.02 -7.77 -14.50
CA SER A 155 0.97 -8.18 -13.47
C SER A 155 2.11 -7.16 -13.33
N LEU A 156 2.64 -7.03 -12.12
CA LEU A 156 3.83 -6.20 -11.88
C LEU A 156 5.06 -6.69 -12.69
N SER A 157 5.06 -7.95 -13.15
CA SER A 157 6.10 -8.51 -14.02
C SER A 157 6.25 -7.77 -15.36
N SER A 158 5.21 -7.09 -15.86
CA SER A 158 5.27 -6.30 -17.10
C SER A 158 5.64 -4.84 -16.88
N LEU A 159 6.16 -4.47 -15.71
CA LEU A 159 6.50 -3.09 -15.38
C LEU A 159 7.46 -2.45 -16.40
N GLU A 160 8.58 -3.11 -16.71
CA GLU A 160 9.57 -2.56 -17.64
C GLU A 160 9.01 -2.40 -19.06
N GLU A 161 8.27 -3.40 -19.55
CA GLU A 161 7.59 -3.29 -20.84
C GLU A 161 6.61 -2.10 -20.85
N THR A 162 5.85 -1.93 -19.76
CA THR A 162 4.88 -0.84 -19.61
C THR A 162 5.56 0.52 -19.58
N LEU A 163 6.60 0.70 -18.78
CA LEU A 163 7.31 1.98 -18.62
C LEU A 163 8.14 2.37 -19.84
N ASN A 164 8.48 1.41 -20.72
CA ASN A 164 9.14 1.68 -22.00
C ASN A 164 8.17 2.13 -23.10
N LEU A 165 6.85 2.06 -22.88
CA LEU A 165 5.88 2.63 -23.81
C LEU A 165 5.97 4.16 -23.75
N SER A 166 6.02 4.80 -24.92
CA SER A 166 6.11 6.27 -25.05
C SER A 166 5.07 7.04 -24.24
N LYS A 167 3.88 6.45 -24.06
CA LYS A 167 2.78 7.02 -23.27
C LYS A 167 3.10 7.16 -21.77
N TYR A 168 3.99 6.34 -21.22
CA TYR A 168 4.30 6.27 -19.79
C TYR A 168 5.73 6.67 -19.47
N GLN A 169 6.43 7.29 -20.42
CA GLN A 169 7.81 7.72 -20.24
C GLN A 169 7.95 8.81 -19.17
N ASP A 170 6.91 9.62 -18.95
CA ASP A 170 6.84 10.67 -17.93
C ASP A 170 6.88 10.14 -16.49
N VAL A 171 6.39 8.92 -16.29
CA VAL A 171 6.43 8.21 -15.01
C VAL A 171 7.58 7.20 -14.92
N ASN A 172 8.41 7.07 -15.97
CA ASN A 172 9.58 6.20 -15.99
C ASN A 172 10.80 6.89 -15.34
N THR A 173 10.65 7.31 -14.08
CA THR A 173 11.67 8.03 -13.32
C THR A 173 11.99 7.30 -12.01
N TRP A 174 13.18 7.55 -11.45
CA TRP A 174 13.56 6.93 -10.18
C TRP A 174 12.59 7.30 -9.04
N GLN A 175 11.98 8.50 -9.08
CA GLN A 175 11.01 8.94 -8.06
C GLN A 175 9.77 8.05 -8.06
N HIS A 176 9.15 7.86 -9.24
CA HIS A 176 7.96 7.01 -9.37
C HIS A 176 8.30 5.55 -9.09
N ARG A 177 9.46 5.08 -9.53
CA ARG A 177 9.92 3.71 -9.27
C ARG A 177 10.21 3.44 -7.79
N LEU A 178 10.78 4.41 -7.07
CA LEU A 178 10.94 4.33 -5.61
C LEU A 178 9.59 4.43 -4.89
N GLN A 179 8.65 5.22 -5.41
CA GLN A 179 7.27 5.25 -4.91
C GLN A 179 6.60 3.88 -5.04
N LEU A 180 6.73 3.20 -6.18
CA LEU A 180 6.26 1.82 -6.37
C LEU A 180 6.91 0.87 -5.35
N ALA A 181 8.20 1.00 -5.09
CA ALA A 181 8.88 0.20 -4.07
C ALA A 181 8.36 0.47 -2.65
N MET A 182 8.06 1.73 -2.31
CA MET A 182 7.39 2.08 -1.04
C MET A 182 5.97 1.51 -0.95
N GLU A 183 5.21 1.51 -2.04
CA GLU A 183 3.88 0.89 -2.06
C GLU A 183 3.96 -0.63 -1.86
N TYR A 184 4.89 -1.32 -2.52
CA TYR A 184 5.14 -2.74 -2.28
C TYR A 184 5.44 -3.02 -0.80
N VAL A 185 6.35 -2.27 -0.18
CA VAL A 185 6.68 -2.43 1.25
C VAL A 185 5.48 -2.09 2.14
N SER A 186 4.65 -1.14 1.73
CA SER A 186 3.41 -0.79 2.45
C SER A 186 2.41 -1.95 2.43
N ILE A 187 2.29 -2.68 1.31
CA ILE A 187 1.47 -3.89 1.23
C ILE A 187 2.00 -4.96 2.19
N ILE A 188 3.31 -5.22 2.20
CA ILE A 188 3.92 -6.18 3.14
C ILE A 188 3.64 -5.77 4.59
N ASN A 189 3.82 -4.49 4.91
CA ASN A 189 3.53 -3.95 6.23
C ASN A 189 2.06 -4.12 6.63
N TYR A 190 1.13 -3.91 5.68
CA TYR A 190 -0.29 -4.13 5.88
C TYR A 190 -0.62 -5.60 6.15
N LEU A 191 -0.01 -6.54 5.39
CA LEU A 191 -0.18 -7.97 5.62
C LEU A 191 0.34 -8.39 7.00
N HIS A 192 1.47 -7.83 7.44
CA HIS A 192 2.06 -8.13 8.74
C HIS A 192 1.23 -7.60 9.93
N HIS A 193 0.38 -6.59 9.70
CA HIS A 193 -0.51 -5.99 10.70
C HIS A 193 -1.99 -6.08 10.29
N SER A 194 -2.36 -7.14 9.58
CA SER A 194 -3.68 -7.23 8.98
C SER A 194 -4.78 -7.40 10.04
N PRO A 195 -6.06 -7.08 9.73
CA PRO A 195 -7.18 -7.37 10.62
C PRO A 195 -7.34 -8.85 10.99
N LEU A 196 -6.67 -9.75 10.25
CA LEU A 196 -6.68 -11.18 10.47
C LEU A 196 -5.38 -11.69 11.15
N GLY A 197 -4.60 -10.81 11.78
CA GLY A 197 -3.29 -11.10 12.35
C GLY A 197 -2.15 -10.99 11.32
N THR A 198 -0.94 -11.38 11.70
CA THR A 198 0.24 -11.32 10.82
C THR A 198 0.15 -12.37 9.72
N ARG A 199 0.11 -11.93 8.46
CA ARG A 199 0.02 -12.78 7.27
C ARG A 199 1.32 -12.75 6.48
N VAL A 200 1.73 -13.91 5.96
CA VAL A 200 2.98 -14.07 5.20
C VAL A 200 2.69 -14.35 3.73
N MET A 201 3.37 -13.66 2.81
CA MET A 201 3.14 -13.80 1.37
C MET A 201 3.87 -15.02 0.81
N CYS A 202 3.34 -16.23 1.03
CA CYS A 202 4.11 -17.46 0.82
C CYS A 202 4.38 -17.85 -0.64
N ASP A 203 3.53 -17.48 -1.59
CA ASP A 203 3.70 -17.87 -3.01
C ASP A 203 4.68 -16.94 -3.76
N SER A 204 5.90 -16.85 -3.23
CA SER A 204 6.94 -15.87 -3.59
C SER A 204 8.34 -16.49 -3.61
N ASN A 205 8.50 -17.66 -4.24
CA ASN A 205 9.77 -18.42 -4.21
C ASN A 205 10.83 -17.93 -5.20
N ASP A 206 10.43 -17.17 -6.21
CA ASP A 206 11.32 -16.51 -7.16
C ASP A 206 10.75 -15.13 -7.55
N LEU A 207 11.57 -14.29 -8.17
CA LEU A 207 11.18 -12.92 -8.51
C LEU A 207 9.97 -12.90 -9.48
N PRO A 208 9.97 -13.59 -10.65
CA PRO A 208 8.80 -13.63 -11.53
C PRO A 208 7.52 -14.07 -10.83
N LYS A 209 7.59 -15.11 -10.00
CA LYS A 209 6.45 -15.64 -9.27
C LYS A 209 5.94 -14.63 -8.24
N THR A 210 6.84 -14.00 -7.48
CA THR A 210 6.49 -12.93 -6.53
C THR A 210 5.77 -11.78 -7.23
N LEU A 211 6.30 -11.29 -8.35
CA LEU A 211 5.72 -10.18 -9.11
C LEU A 211 4.34 -10.53 -9.68
N SER A 212 4.09 -11.80 -10.03
CA SER A 212 2.79 -12.27 -10.54
C SER A 212 1.63 -12.14 -9.54
N GLN A 213 1.94 -12.00 -8.25
CA GLN A 213 0.94 -11.90 -7.19
C GLN A 213 0.36 -10.49 -7.04
N TYR A 214 0.96 -9.50 -7.70
CA TYR A 214 0.62 -8.09 -7.64
C TYR A 214 0.19 -7.57 -9.01
N LEU A 215 -0.71 -6.57 -9.01
CA LEU A 215 -1.16 -5.89 -10.22
C LEU A 215 -0.69 -4.43 -10.22
N LEU A 216 -0.38 -3.93 -11.41
CA LEU A 216 -0.13 -2.52 -11.64
C LEU A 216 -1.44 -1.84 -12.07
N THR A 217 -1.88 -0.85 -11.30
CA THR A 217 -3.11 -0.11 -11.59
C THR A 217 -2.86 0.96 -12.68
N SER A 218 -3.93 1.44 -13.31
CA SER A 218 -3.83 2.50 -14.33
C SER A 218 -3.30 3.85 -13.81
N ASN A 219 -3.29 4.04 -12.49
CA ASN A 219 -2.72 5.22 -11.82
C ASN A 219 -1.30 4.97 -11.27
N PHE A 220 -0.63 3.89 -11.72
CA PHE A 220 0.72 3.50 -11.28
C PHE A 220 0.83 3.28 -9.77
N SER A 221 -0.13 2.55 -9.22
CA SER A 221 -0.06 1.98 -7.88
C SER A 221 0.02 0.45 -7.93
N ILE A 222 0.44 -0.16 -6.83
CA ILE A 222 0.52 -1.61 -6.68
C ILE A 222 -0.60 -2.11 -5.76
N VAL A 223 -1.25 -3.20 -6.16
CA VAL A 223 -2.20 -3.92 -5.29
C VAL A 223 -1.87 -5.41 -5.28
N ALA A 224 -2.01 -6.07 -4.13
CA ALA A 224 -1.97 -7.51 -4.03
C ALA A 224 -3.25 -8.13 -4.61
N ASN A 225 -3.11 -9.23 -5.34
CA ASN A 225 -4.21 -9.89 -6.04
C ASN A 225 -4.32 -11.38 -5.69
N ASP A 226 -3.19 -12.08 -5.68
CA ASP A 226 -3.17 -13.52 -5.44
C ASP A 226 -2.89 -13.82 -3.96
N LEU A 227 -3.95 -14.08 -3.20
CA LEU A 227 -3.90 -14.21 -1.73
C LEU A 227 -4.17 -15.65 -1.25
N ASP A 228 -3.97 -16.65 -2.13
CA ASP A 228 -4.31 -18.04 -1.84
C ASP A 228 -3.42 -18.66 -0.74
N ALA A 229 -2.17 -18.22 -0.63
CA ALA A 229 -1.20 -18.70 0.35
C ALA A 229 -0.80 -17.60 1.36
N LEU A 230 -1.70 -17.27 2.29
CA LEU A 230 -1.49 -16.30 3.39
C LEU A 230 -1.67 -16.95 4.79
N PRO A 231 -0.74 -17.81 5.22
CA PRO A 231 -0.82 -18.42 6.54
C PRO A 231 -0.66 -17.35 7.65
N LEU A 232 -1.21 -17.67 8.83
CA LEU A 232 -1.17 -16.82 10.02
C LEU A 232 0.08 -17.12 10.85
N VAL A 233 0.85 -16.09 11.15
CA VAL A 233 1.80 -16.10 12.26
C VAL A 233 1.12 -15.47 13.47
N ASP A 234 1.17 -16.14 14.60
CA ASP A 234 0.69 -15.60 15.87
C ASP A 234 1.80 -15.72 16.91
N HIS A 235 2.42 -14.57 17.20
CA HIS A 235 3.52 -14.47 18.15
C HIS A 235 3.08 -14.70 19.59
N ASP A 236 1.81 -14.44 19.93
CA ASP A 236 1.29 -14.60 21.30
C ASP A 236 1.07 -16.09 21.63
N SER A 237 0.60 -16.85 20.66
CA SER A 237 0.40 -18.31 20.80
C SER A 237 1.57 -19.15 20.31
N GLY A 238 2.62 -18.52 19.74
CA GLY A 238 3.80 -19.19 19.21
C GLY A 238 3.54 -19.95 17.91
N VAL A 239 2.48 -19.61 17.17
CA VAL A 239 2.16 -20.22 15.88
C VAL A 239 3.07 -19.65 14.80
N LEU A 240 3.86 -20.55 14.21
CA LEU A 240 4.74 -20.30 13.07
C LEU A 240 4.20 -20.99 11.81
N ILE A 241 4.79 -20.69 10.65
CA ILE A 241 4.30 -21.11 9.34
C ILE A 241 5.36 -21.85 8.52
N LYS A 242 4.91 -22.57 7.49
CA LYS A 242 5.72 -23.05 6.37
C LYS A 242 5.02 -22.70 5.06
N CYS A 243 5.77 -22.28 4.05
CA CYS A 243 5.24 -21.96 2.72
C CYS A 243 5.18 -23.20 1.82
N GLY A 244 4.16 -24.04 2.06
CA GLY A 244 3.95 -25.29 1.34
C GLY A 244 4.60 -26.50 2.01
N HIS A 245 4.49 -27.66 1.37
CA HIS A 245 4.92 -28.98 1.86
C HIS A 245 6.07 -29.59 1.05
N ARG A 246 6.68 -28.80 0.17
CA ARG A 246 7.79 -29.22 -0.69
C ARG A 246 9.03 -28.45 -0.27
N GLU A 247 10.18 -29.08 -0.44
CA GLU A 247 11.47 -28.43 -0.22
C GLU A 247 11.61 -27.21 -1.13
N LEU A 248 12.13 -26.12 -0.56
CA LEU A 248 12.45 -24.89 -1.26
C LEU A 248 13.96 -24.80 -1.45
N HIS A 249 14.40 -24.22 -2.57
CA HIS A 249 15.82 -24.11 -2.94
C HIS A 249 16.13 -22.71 -3.48
N GLY A 250 17.43 -22.36 -3.50
CA GLY A 250 17.94 -21.11 -4.05
C GLY A 250 18.01 -19.96 -3.03
N ASP A 251 18.51 -18.81 -3.48
CA ASP A 251 18.84 -17.67 -2.61
C ASP A 251 17.72 -16.62 -2.50
N PHE A 252 16.68 -16.74 -3.32
CA PHE A 252 15.54 -15.83 -3.31
C PHE A 252 14.65 -16.06 -2.09
N VAL A 253 14.41 -17.32 -1.74
CA VAL A 253 13.78 -17.69 -0.46
C VAL A 253 14.71 -17.35 0.70
N ALA A 254 14.15 -17.08 1.88
CA ALA A 254 14.97 -16.78 3.05
C ALA A 254 15.72 -18.03 3.52
N PRO A 255 16.92 -17.90 4.12
CA PRO A 255 17.76 -19.04 4.48
C PRO A 255 17.08 -20.03 5.45
N GLU A 256 16.20 -19.54 6.34
CA GLU A 256 15.41 -20.38 7.24
C GLU A 256 14.28 -21.15 6.54
N GLN A 257 14.01 -20.86 5.27
CA GLN A 257 13.09 -21.65 4.43
C GLN A 257 13.77 -22.85 3.77
N LEU A 258 15.10 -22.94 3.84
CA LEU A 258 15.89 -24.03 3.28
C LEU A 258 15.98 -25.20 4.25
N TRP A 259 16.09 -26.40 3.71
CA TRP A 259 16.29 -27.62 4.50
C TRP A 259 17.61 -27.54 5.31
N PRO A 260 17.55 -27.59 6.66
CA PRO A 260 18.72 -27.26 7.48
C PRO A 260 19.61 -28.46 7.81
N TYR A 261 19.23 -29.69 7.44
CA TYR A 261 19.90 -30.92 7.90
C TYR A 261 20.94 -31.47 6.91
N GLY A 262 21.25 -30.74 5.84
CA GLY A 262 22.25 -31.11 4.84
C GLY A 262 21.82 -32.26 3.92
N GLU A 263 22.72 -32.65 3.01
CA GLU A 263 22.44 -33.62 1.94
C GLU A 263 22.30 -35.06 2.44
N ASP A 264 22.90 -35.39 3.59
CA ASP A 264 22.84 -36.73 4.19
C ASP A 264 21.47 -37.09 4.77
N THR A 265 20.62 -36.09 5.00
CA THR A 265 19.26 -36.27 5.53
C THR A 265 18.25 -35.87 4.45
N PRO A 266 17.52 -36.81 3.84
CA PRO A 266 16.50 -36.47 2.84
C PRO A 266 15.41 -35.57 3.43
N PHE A 267 14.90 -34.64 2.61
CA PHE A 267 13.82 -33.74 3.01
C PHE A 267 12.59 -34.50 3.53
N GLN A 268 12.11 -34.07 4.69
CA GLN A 268 10.84 -34.51 5.26
C GLN A 268 10.11 -33.28 5.81
N ASP A 269 8.91 -33.03 5.32
CA ASP A 269 8.14 -31.83 5.68
C ASP A 269 7.86 -31.74 7.19
N ASP A 270 7.60 -32.87 7.85
CA ASP A 270 7.37 -32.95 9.30
C ASP A 270 8.59 -32.53 10.14
N LEU A 271 9.79 -32.62 9.57
CA LEU A 271 11.04 -32.22 10.21
C LEU A 271 11.46 -30.79 9.85
N MET A 272 10.85 -30.19 8.83
CA MET A 272 11.17 -28.83 8.42
C MET A 272 10.75 -27.84 9.52
N PRO A 273 11.68 -27.06 10.09
CA PRO A 273 11.32 -26.05 11.08
C PRO A 273 10.45 -24.96 10.46
N SER A 274 9.41 -24.56 11.19
CA SER A 274 8.57 -23.42 10.81
C SER A 274 9.29 -22.08 11.03
N TYR A 275 8.84 -21.05 10.31
CA TYR A 275 9.39 -19.69 10.33
C TYR A 275 8.26 -18.65 10.42
N ASN A 276 8.59 -17.36 10.36
CA ASN A 276 7.66 -16.25 10.55
C ASN A 276 7.71 -15.24 9.39
N GLU A 277 7.10 -14.07 9.58
CA GLU A 277 6.94 -13.03 8.55
C GLU A 277 8.25 -12.40 8.05
N LYS A 278 9.37 -12.69 8.73
CA LYS A 278 10.70 -12.20 8.33
C LYS A 278 11.17 -12.78 7.00
N VAL A 279 10.53 -13.84 6.49
CA VAL A 279 10.77 -14.35 5.13
C VAL A 279 10.31 -13.37 4.04
N ASP A 280 9.30 -12.54 4.31
CA ASP A 280 8.88 -11.49 3.36
C ASP A 280 9.92 -10.36 3.33
N ILE A 281 10.46 -10.00 4.50
CA ILE A 281 11.47 -8.95 4.65
C ILE A 281 12.74 -9.29 3.85
N TRP A 282 13.15 -10.56 3.88
CA TRP A 282 14.29 -11.06 3.10
C TRP A 282 14.19 -10.72 1.61
N LYS A 283 12.97 -10.74 1.05
CA LYS A 283 12.70 -10.60 -0.39
C LYS A 283 12.51 -9.14 -0.83
N ILE A 284 12.38 -8.20 0.11
CA ILE A 284 12.15 -6.78 -0.19
C ILE A 284 13.24 -6.18 -1.10
N PRO A 285 14.55 -6.41 -0.87
CA PRO A 285 15.60 -5.83 -1.71
C PRO A 285 15.49 -6.23 -3.18
N ASP A 286 15.20 -7.50 -3.47
CA ASP A 286 15.10 -8.02 -4.84
C ASP A 286 13.94 -7.39 -5.60
N VAL A 287 12.75 -7.34 -4.98
CA VAL A 287 11.58 -6.68 -5.58
C VAL A 287 11.81 -5.18 -5.75
N SER A 288 12.41 -4.53 -4.75
CA SER A 288 12.70 -3.09 -4.82
C SER A 288 13.72 -2.78 -5.92
N SER A 289 14.75 -3.61 -6.07
CA SER A 289 15.74 -3.46 -7.13
C SER A 289 15.12 -3.66 -8.52
N PHE A 290 14.21 -4.62 -8.68
CA PHE A 290 13.42 -4.78 -9.91
C PHE A 290 12.59 -3.53 -10.22
N LEU A 291 11.87 -3.00 -9.23
CA LEU A 291 11.03 -1.80 -9.41
C LEU A 291 11.85 -0.57 -9.80
N LEU A 292 13.03 -0.40 -9.19
CA LEU A 292 13.96 0.68 -9.50
C LEU A 292 14.54 0.58 -10.92
N GLY A 293 14.71 -0.63 -11.46
CA GLY A 293 15.20 -0.83 -12.82
C GLY A 293 16.57 -0.18 -13.07
N HIS A 294 16.84 0.19 -14.32
CA HIS A 294 18.11 0.79 -14.73
C HIS A 294 17.91 2.13 -15.43
N VAL A 295 17.20 3.05 -14.76
CA VAL A 295 17.02 4.43 -15.21
C VAL A 295 17.98 5.40 -14.51
N GLU A 296 18.09 6.62 -15.03
CA GLU A 296 18.87 7.68 -14.38
C GLU A 296 18.43 7.88 -12.92
N GLY A 297 19.40 7.87 -12.00
CA GLY A 297 19.18 7.97 -10.55
C GLY A 297 18.96 6.64 -9.83
N SER A 298 18.78 5.51 -10.53
CA SER A 298 18.51 4.21 -9.87
C SER A 298 19.67 3.76 -8.99
N ASP A 299 20.91 3.87 -9.47
CA ASP A 299 22.09 3.44 -8.72
C ASP A 299 22.38 4.36 -7.52
N MET A 300 22.04 5.64 -7.64
CA MET A 300 22.05 6.58 -6.52
C MET A 300 21.06 6.14 -5.44
N VAL A 301 19.83 5.79 -5.81
CA VAL A 301 18.84 5.27 -4.86
C VAL A 301 19.33 3.97 -4.21
N ARG A 302 19.85 3.02 -4.99
CA ARG A 302 20.41 1.76 -4.47
C ARG A 302 21.54 2.00 -3.46
N PHE A 303 22.41 2.96 -3.72
CA PHE A 303 23.46 3.35 -2.79
C PHE A 303 22.89 3.79 -1.44
N HIS A 304 21.87 4.65 -1.42
CA HIS A 304 21.23 5.10 -0.18
C HIS A 304 20.39 4.03 0.52
N LEU A 305 19.94 3.01 -0.21
CA LEU A 305 19.20 1.88 0.35
C LEU A 305 20.09 0.70 0.80
N PHE A 306 21.41 0.77 0.56
CA PHE A 306 22.32 -0.35 0.79
C PHE A 306 22.25 -0.90 2.21
N ASP A 307 22.31 -0.05 3.24
CA ASP A 307 22.34 -0.52 4.63
C ASP A 307 21.02 -1.16 5.06
N ILE A 308 19.88 -0.60 4.65
CA ILE A 308 18.57 -1.18 4.97
C ILE A 308 18.35 -2.49 4.21
N HIS A 309 18.82 -2.59 2.96
CA HIS A 309 18.77 -3.83 2.18
C HIS A 309 19.69 -4.90 2.77
N LYS A 310 20.88 -4.52 3.24
CA LYS A 310 21.79 -5.40 3.97
C LYS A 310 21.14 -5.94 5.25
N ALA A 311 20.44 -5.08 6.00
CA ALA A 311 19.71 -5.51 7.20
C ALA A 311 18.56 -6.48 6.86
N CYS A 312 17.84 -6.27 5.75
CA CYS A 312 16.83 -7.22 5.26
C CYS A 312 17.43 -8.59 4.93
N LYS A 313 18.69 -8.62 4.49
CA LYS A 313 19.46 -9.83 4.15
C LYS A 313 20.25 -10.42 5.33
N SER A 314 19.92 -10.08 6.58
CA SER A 314 20.52 -10.80 7.72
C SER A 314 20.12 -12.28 7.68
N GLN A 315 21.09 -13.16 7.93
CA GLN A 315 20.87 -14.61 8.03
C GLN A 315 20.02 -14.95 9.26
N ILE A 316 20.06 -14.11 10.30
CA ILE A 316 19.28 -14.28 11.52
C ILE A 316 17.96 -13.52 11.36
N PRO A 317 16.79 -14.19 11.29
CA PRO A 317 15.52 -13.52 10.99
C PRO A 317 15.15 -12.41 11.97
N ALA A 318 15.48 -12.60 13.26
CA ALA A 318 15.21 -11.64 14.32
C ALA A 318 15.98 -10.30 14.17
N GLU A 319 17.10 -10.29 13.44
CA GLU A 319 17.87 -9.07 13.18
C GLU A 319 17.35 -8.28 11.97
N ARG A 320 16.48 -8.88 11.15
CA ARG A 320 15.88 -8.19 10.01
C ARG A 320 14.91 -7.12 10.52
N PRO A 321 14.84 -5.95 9.86
CA PRO A 321 13.90 -4.89 10.22
C PRO A 321 12.43 -5.36 10.11
N THR A 322 11.50 -4.59 10.67
CA THR A 322 10.08 -4.74 10.30
C THR A 322 9.81 -4.08 8.95
N ALA A 323 8.71 -4.45 8.27
CA ALA A 323 8.31 -3.79 7.03
C ALA A 323 8.12 -2.26 7.23
N GLN A 324 7.59 -1.85 8.38
CA GLN A 324 7.50 -0.43 8.76
C GLN A 324 8.87 0.24 8.79
N ASN A 325 9.89 -0.37 9.40
CA ASN A 325 11.22 0.23 9.44
C ASN A 325 11.84 0.37 8.05
N VAL A 326 11.59 -0.59 7.14
CA VAL A 326 12.03 -0.49 5.74
C VAL A 326 11.30 0.65 5.03
N LEU A 327 9.97 0.76 5.22
CA LEU A 327 9.17 1.84 4.66
C LEU A 327 9.65 3.22 5.13
N ASP A 328 9.88 3.38 6.43
CA ASP A 328 10.39 4.63 7.01
C ASP A 328 11.76 5.00 6.42
N ALA A 329 12.63 4.01 6.20
CA ALA A 329 13.92 4.23 5.56
C ALA A 329 13.77 4.68 4.10
N TYR A 330 12.87 4.06 3.34
CA TYR A 330 12.61 4.43 1.95
C TYR A 330 12.06 5.86 1.86
N GLN A 331 11.14 6.23 2.75
CA GLN A 331 10.58 7.58 2.82
C GLN A 331 11.64 8.64 3.13
N ARG A 332 12.55 8.36 4.08
CA ARG A 332 13.68 9.24 4.38
C ARG A 332 14.58 9.45 3.17
N VAL A 333 14.94 8.36 2.47
CA VAL A 333 15.77 8.42 1.26
C VAL A 333 15.07 9.19 0.14
N PHE A 334 13.78 8.92 -0.09
CA PHE A 334 12.98 9.59 -1.10
C PHE A 334 12.94 11.11 -0.89
N HIS A 335 12.64 11.57 0.34
CA HIS A 335 12.62 12.99 0.66
C HIS A 335 14.00 13.65 0.55
N SER A 336 15.04 13.01 1.10
CA SER A 336 16.41 13.54 1.07
C SER A 336 16.92 13.75 -0.36
N LEU A 337 16.67 12.79 -1.25
CA LEU A 337 17.12 12.86 -2.64
C LEU A 337 16.32 13.90 -3.43
N ARG A 338 15.01 13.99 -3.19
CA ARG A 338 14.15 15.00 -3.84
C ARG A 338 14.57 16.42 -3.46
N ASP A 339 14.85 16.66 -2.18
CA ASP A 339 15.23 17.98 -1.69
C ASP A 339 16.60 18.41 -2.23
N THR A 340 17.53 17.47 -2.38
CA THR A 340 18.87 17.72 -2.97
C THR A 340 18.75 18.19 -4.43
N VAL A 341 17.93 17.50 -5.24
CA VAL A 341 17.69 17.87 -6.65
C VAL A 341 17.00 19.24 -6.76
N MET A 342 16.03 19.51 -5.88
CA MET A 342 15.34 20.81 -5.85
C MET A 342 16.28 21.97 -5.45
N SER A 343 17.21 21.73 -4.52
CA SER A 343 18.20 22.73 -4.11
C SER A 343 19.19 23.04 -5.24
N GLN A 344 19.71 22.03 -5.91
CA GLN A 344 20.62 22.21 -7.05
C GLN A 344 19.95 22.96 -8.22
N THR A 345 18.67 22.68 -8.49
CA THR A 345 17.92 23.38 -9.54
C THR A 345 17.70 24.87 -9.21
N LYS A 346 17.54 25.21 -7.92
CA LYS A 346 17.40 26.61 -7.47
C LYS A 346 18.71 27.40 -7.47
N GLU A 347 19.86 26.74 -7.33
CA GLU A 347 21.17 27.40 -7.41
C GLU A 347 21.64 27.60 -8.87
N MET A 348 21.03 26.91 -9.83
CA MET A 348 21.34 27.01 -11.26
C MET A 348 20.41 27.96 -12.04
N LEU A 349 19.35 28.48 -11.42
CA LEU A 349 18.41 29.48 -11.93
C LEU A 349 18.68 30.83 -11.26
#